data_AF-A0A059KK30-F1
#
_entry.id   AF-A0A059KK30-F1
#
_cell.length_a   1.000
_cell.length_b   1.000
_cell.length_c   1.000
_cell.angle_alpha   90.00
_cell.angle_beta   90.00
_cell.angle_gamma   90.00
#
_symmetry.space_group_name_H-M   'P 1'
#
loop_
_entity.id
_entity.type
_entity.pdbx_description
1 polymer ?
#
loop_
_entity_poly.entity_id
_entity_poly.type
_entity_poly.pdbx_seq_one_letter_code
_entity_poly.pdbx_strand_id
1 'polypeptide(L)'
;MLELVDRCFPYATEEMMGWWLCYQRPLMHVARLDGRVAGFVHVQARPESDTLWINILAVTEEFRHRGIARQLLAHCERLAAEWGLGRLGLQCHEDNASALRLYALQGHAQVGEDFHADAGGRYIVHDKALPASAIAAAVRTPAADPRWRCIAHRLIYRAWTRRRARTTR
;
A
#
# COMPACT_ATOMS: atom_id res chain seq x y z
N MET A 1 6.65 5.98 9.92
CA MET A 1 5.66 5.15 9.21
C MET A 1 4.27 5.34 9.80
N LEU A 2 4.04 5.01 11.08
CA LEU A 2 2.72 5.13 11.72
C LEU A 2 2.09 6.53 11.60
N GLU A 3 2.87 7.59 11.80
CA GLU A 3 2.40 8.98 11.64
C GLU A 3 2.09 9.36 10.18
N LEU A 4 2.80 8.75 9.22
CA LEU A 4 2.59 9.01 7.80
C LEU A 4 1.28 8.39 7.32
N VAL A 5 1.01 7.16 7.78
CA VAL A 5 -0.23 6.44 7.48
C VAL A 5 -1.44 7.25 7.94
N ASP A 6 -1.45 7.65 9.21
CA ASP A 6 -2.56 8.38 9.82
C ASP A 6 -2.82 9.74 9.15
N ARG A 7 -1.77 10.43 8.69
CA ARG A 7 -1.91 11.69 7.95
C ARG A 7 -2.40 11.50 6.52
N CYS A 8 -2.00 10.42 5.84
CA CYS A 8 -2.34 10.21 4.43
C CYS A 8 -3.62 9.39 4.22
N PHE A 9 -4.06 8.65 5.25
CA PHE A 9 -5.22 7.77 5.20
C PHE A 9 -6.07 7.96 6.47
N PRO A 10 -6.80 9.07 6.60
CA PRO A 10 -7.57 9.38 7.81
C PRO A 10 -8.74 8.40 8.05
N TYR A 11 -9.14 7.66 7.02
CA TYR A 11 -10.13 6.57 7.09
C TYR A 11 -9.53 5.23 7.53
N ALA A 12 -8.20 5.12 7.60
CA ALA A 12 -7.54 3.91 8.07
C ALA A 12 -7.71 3.80 9.59
N THR A 13 -8.64 2.94 10.02
CA THR A 13 -8.91 2.73 11.44
C THR A 13 -7.67 2.14 12.15
N GLU A 14 -7.58 2.34 13.47
CA GLU A 14 -6.57 1.69 14.31
C GLU A 14 -6.61 0.16 14.13
N GLU A 15 -7.80 -0.40 13.90
CA GLU A 15 -7.98 -1.83 13.65
C GLU A 15 -7.44 -2.27 12.29
N MET A 16 -7.73 -1.53 11.22
CA MET A 16 -7.19 -1.82 9.88
C MET A 16 -5.66 -1.69 9.84
N MET A 17 -5.11 -0.65 10.44
CA MET A 17 -3.65 -0.45 10.49
C MET A 17 -2.97 -1.42 11.44
N GLY A 18 -3.58 -1.69 12.59
CA GLY A 18 -3.15 -2.74 13.50
C GLY A 18 -3.13 -4.09 12.79
N TRP A 19 -4.12 -4.38 11.96
CA TRP A 19 -4.16 -5.60 11.15
C TRP A 19 -2.98 -5.65 10.17
N TRP A 20 -2.82 -4.64 9.32
CA TRP A 20 -1.77 -4.62 8.29
C TRP A 20 -0.36 -4.71 8.90
N LEU A 21 -0.10 -3.92 9.94
CA LEU A 21 1.24 -3.84 10.52
C LEU A 21 1.59 -5.01 11.43
N CYS A 22 0.60 -5.66 12.04
CA CYS A 22 0.85 -6.78 12.95
C CYS A 22 0.73 -8.13 12.26
N TYR A 23 -0.14 -8.26 11.24
CA TYR A 23 -0.51 -9.55 10.64
C TYR A 23 -0.19 -9.66 9.15
N GLN A 24 -0.10 -8.54 8.42
CA GLN A 24 0.23 -8.51 6.99
C GLN A 24 1.55 -7.79 6.71
N ARG A 25 2.43 -7.76 7.71
CA ARG A 25 3.73 -7.08 7.64
C ARG A 25 4.60 -7.48 6.44
N PRO A 26 4.62 -8.76 6.01
CA PRO A 26 5.33 -9.17 4.80
C PRO A 26 4.82 -8.54 3.49
N LEU A 27 3.59 -7.99 3.50
CA LEU A 27 2.99 -7.29 2.36
C LEU A 27 3.19 -5.76 2.44
N MET A 28 3.96 -5.30 3.42
CA MET A 28 4.21 -3.90 3.74
C MET A 28 5.65 -3.56 3.36
N HIS A 29 5.82 -2.69 2.36
CA HIS A 29 7.14 -2.30 1.85
C HIS A 29 7.39 -0.82 2.13
N VAL A 30 8.65 -0.46 2.40
CA VAL A 30 9.06 0.92 2.70
C VAL A 30 10.11 1.42 1.75
N ALA A 31 9.99 2.69 1.35
CA ALA A 31 11.09 3.44 0.79
C ALA A 31 11.83 4.16 1.91
N ARG A 32 13.16 4.06 1.92
CA ARG A 32 14.03 4.79 2.83
C ARG A 32 14.88 5.79 2.07
N LEU A 33 15.03 6.98 2.64
CA LEU A 33 15.93 8.02 2.17
C LEU A 33 16.66 8.57 3.40
N ASP A 34 17.99 8.62 3.34
CA ASP A 34 18.85 9.09 4.44
C ASP A 34 18.54 8.43 5.80
N GLY A 35 18.34 7.11 5.78
CA GLY A 35 18.00 6.31 6.97
C GLY A 35 16.55 6.46 7.47
N ARG A 36 15.80 7.44 6.97
CA ARG A 36 14.41 7.74 7.37
C ARG A 36 13.41 7.03 6.45
N VAL A 37 12.25 6.68 6.99
CA VAL A 37 11.13 6.16 6.17
C VAL A 37 10.53 7.32 5.40
N ALA A 38 10.69 7.32 4.08
CA ALA A 38 10.26 8.37 3.19
C ALA A 38 8.91 8.07 2.52
N GLY A 39 8.53 6.79 2.44
CA GLY A 39 7.23 6.35 1.95
C GLY A 39 7.00 4.87 2.22
N PHE A 40 5.79 4.39 1.94
CA PHE A 40 5.44 2.97 2.06
C PHE A 40 4.39 2.58 1.02
N VAL A 41 4.22 1.27 0.83
CA VAL A 41 3.15 0.66 0.05
C VAL A 41 2.69 -0.66 0.68
N HIS A 42 1.38 -0.85 0.80
CA HIS A 42 0.78 -2.14 1.18
C HIS A 42 0.17 -2.77 -0.05
N VAL A 43 0.46 -4.05 -0.27
CA VAL A 43 -0.04 -4.81 -1.42
C VAL A 43 -0.82 -6.04 -0.99
N GLN A 44 -1.59 -6.62 -1.90
CA GLN A 44 -2.27 -7.88 -1.70
C GLN A 44 -2.36 -8.61 -3.03
N ALA A 45 -1.96 -9.88 -3.07
CA ALA A 45 -2.20 -10.70 -4.25
C ALA A 45 -3.69 -11.02 -4.38
N ARG A 46 -4.20 -10.94 -5.60
CA ARG A 46 -5.55 -11.36 -6.01
C ARG A 46 -5.41 -12.36 -7.17
N PRO A 47 -5.06 -13.63 -6.90
CA PRO A 47 -4.81 -14.64 -7.93
C PRO A 47 -5.98 -14.83 -8.91
N GLU A 48 -7.22 -14.71 -8.41
CA GLU A 48 -8.47 -14.81 -9.19
C GLU A 48 -8.60 -13.78 -10.31
N SER A 49 -7.87 -12.67 -10.20
CA SER A 49 -7.84 -11.58 -11.19
C SER A 49 -6.45 -11.33 -11.76
N ASP A 50 -5.50 -12.23 -11.52
CA ASP A 50 -4.10 -12.10 -11.95
C ASP A 50 -3.46 -10.75 -11.55
N THR A 51 -3.85 -10.22 -10.38
CA THR A 51 -3.53 -8.84 -10.00
C THR A 51 -2.79 -8.76 -8.67
N LEU A 52 -1.69 -8.01 -8.62
CA LEU A 52 -1.17 -7.45 -7.37
C LEU A 52 -1.91 -6.14 -7.08
N TRP A 53 -2.66 -6.10 -6.00
CA TRP A 53 -3.47 -4.94 -5.65
C TRP A 53 -2.75 -4.05 -4.64
N ILE A 54 -2.62 -2.74 -4.93
CA ILE A 54 -2.09 -1.75 -3.99
C ILE A 54 -3.26 -1.20 -3.16
N ASN A 55 -3.24 -1.49 -1.85
CA ASN A 55 -4.26 -0.98 -0.92
C ASN A 55 -3.98 0.47 -0.52
N ILE A 56 -2.71 0.77 -0.19
CA ILE A 56 -2.27 2.10 0.21
C ILE A 56 -0.86 2.37 -0.32
N LEU A 57 -0.63 3.59 -0.79
CA LEU A 57 0.69 4.11 -1.15
C LEU A 57 0.78 5.56 -0.70
N ALA A 58 1.80 5.87 0.11
CA ALA A 58 2.05 7.25 0.52
C ALA A 58 3.54 7.57 0.59
N VAL A 59 3.84 8.84 0.34
CA VAL A 59 5.16 9.44 0.52
C VAL A 59 5.02 10.61 1.49
N THR A 60 5.92 10.68 2.47
CA THR A 60 6.00 11.79 3.42
C THR A 60 6.14 13.10 2.67
N GLU A 61 5.38 14.10 3.09
CA GLU A 61 5.30 15.41 2.44
C GLU A 61 6.67 16.03 2.16
N GLU A 62 7.58 15.99 3.15
CA GLU A 62 8.98 16.44 3.05
C GLU A 62 9.77 15.81 1.89
N PHE A 63 9.40 14.59 1.49
CA PHE A 63 10.08 13.78 0.49
C PHE A 63 9.27 13.62 -0.82
N ARG A 64 8.13 14.31 -0.96
CA ARG A 64 7.35 14.30 -2.20
C ARG A 64 8.12 14.93 -3.36
N HIS A 65 7.68 14.65 -4.58
CA HIS A 65 8.26 15.14 -5.84
C HIS A 65 9.72 14.72 -6.10
N ARG A 66 10.27 13.78 -5.32
CA ARG A 66 11.62 13.20 -5.52
C ARG A 66 11.60 11.83 -6.23
N GLY A 67 10.48 11.46 -6.85
CA GLY A 67 10.33 10.19 -7.56
C GLY A 67 10.14 8.95 -6.67
N ILE A 68 9.96 9.11 -5.36
CA ILE A 68 9.81 7.97 -4.42
C ILE A 68 8.57 7.13 -4.72
N ALA A 69 7.43 7.76 -4.99
CA ALA A 69 6.20 7.05 -5.35
C ALA A 69 6.38 6.22 -6.63
N ARG A 70 7.14 6.74 -7.60
CA ARG A 70 7.52 6.03 -8.83
C ARG A 70 8.35 4.79 -8.52
N GLN A 71 9.33 4.90 -7.63
CA GLN A 71 10.17 3.78 -7.23
C GLN A 71 9.38 2.71 -6.47
N LEU A 72 8.42 3.12 -5.63
CA LEU A 72 7.50 2.21 -4.96
C LEU A 72 6.61 1.46 -5.96
N LEU A 73 6.07 2.15 -6.98
CA LEU A 73 5.30 1.50 -8.05
C LEU A 73 6.15 0.49 -8.84
N ALA A 74 7.34 0.88 -9.27
CA ALA A 74 8.27 -0.02 -9.96
C ALA A 74 8.67 -1.23 -9.08
N HIS A 75 8.73 -1.05 -7.76
CA HIS A 75 8.92 -2.16 -6.82
C HIS A 75 7.72 -3.11 -6.79
N CYS A 76 6.49 -2.58 -6.79
CA CYS A 76 5.29 -3.41 -6.88
C CYS A 76 5.21 -4.17 -8.22
N GLU A 77 5.64 -3.59 -9.34
CA GLU A 77 5.70 -4.29 -10.63
C GLU A 77 6.64 -5.51 -10.58
N ARG A 78 7.82 -5.36 -9.96
CA ARG A 78 8.75 -6.48 -9.75
C ARG A 78 8.16 -7.53 -8.80
N LEU A 79 7.53 -7.11 -7.71
CA LEU A 79 6.85 -8.02 -6.79
C LEU A 79 5.75 -8.82 -7.48
N ALA A 80 4.93 -8.18 -8.31
CA ALA A 80 3.89 -8.87 -9.07
C ALA A 80 4.49 -9.95 -9.97
N ALA A 81 5.57 -9.62 -10.69
CA ALA A 81 6.29 -10.57 -11.54
C ALA A 81 6.93 -11.73 -10.74
N GLU A 82 7.50 -11.46 -9.57
CA GLU A 82 8.05 -12.47 -8.65
C GLU A 82 6.96 -13.39 -8.07
N TRP A 83 5.77 -12.82 -7.84
CA TRP A 83 4.62 -13.51 -7.28
C TRP A 83 3.76 -14.20 -8.35
N GLY A 84 4.15 -14.12 -9.63
CA GLY A 84 3.44 -14.75 -10.73
C GLY A 84 2.12 -14.09 -11.10
N LEU A 85 2.02 -12.77 -10.93
CA LEU A 85 0.86 -11.96 -11.25
C LEU A 85 1.18 -11.05 -12.45
N GLY A 86 0.28 -11.03 -13.44
CA GLY A 86 0.43 -10.29 -14.68
C GLY A 86 -0.09 -8.85 -14.65
N ARG A 87 -0.67 -8.40 -13.55
CA ARG A 87 -1.26 -7.05 -13.44
C ARG A 87 -0.91 -6.35 -12.13
N LEU A 88 -0.87 -5.02 -12.17
CA LEU A 88 -0.83 -4.16 -10.99
C LEU A 88 -2.09 -3.29 -10.96
N GLY A 89 -2.88 -3.41 -9.88
CA GLY A 89 -4.17 -2.73 -9.73
C GLY A 89 -4.23 -1.85 -8.48
N LEU A 90 -5.04 -0.79 -8.53
CA LEU A 90 -5.28 0.11 -7.39
C LEU A 90 -6.59 0.87 -7.56
N GLN A 91 -7.05 1.49 -6.48
CA GLN A 91 -8.11 2.49 -6.50
C GLN A 91 -7.59 3.82 -5.97
N CYS A 92 -8.09 4.92 -6.54
CA CYS A 92 -7.71 6.27 -6.15
C CYS A 92 -8.94 7.17 -6.07
N HIS A 93 -9.07 7.95 -5.00
CA HIS A 93 -10.17 8.92 -4.88
C HIS A 93 -10.15 9.92 -6.04
N GLU A 94 -11.30 10.26 -6.59
CA GLU A 94 -11.42 11.13 -7.79
C GLU A 94 -10.76 12.50 -7.59
N ASP A 95 -10.82 13.07 -6.37
CA ASP A 95 -10.19 14.36 -6.06
C ASP A 95 -8.66 14.32 -5.90
N ASN A 96 -8.04 13.14 -5.90
CA ASN A 96 -6.59 13.03 -5.72
C ASN A 96 -5.84 13.21 -7.04
N ALA A 97 -5.96 14.40 -7.64
CA ALA A 97 -5.41 14.73 -8.95
C ALA A 97 -3.90 14.45 -9.07
N SER A 98 -3.14 14.63 -7.98
CA SER A 98 -1.70 14.35 -7.94
C SER A 98 -1.39 12.86 -8.12
N ALA A 99 -2.12 11.98 -7.41
CA ALA A 99 -1.96 10.54 -7.53
C ALA A 99 -2.49 10.02 -8.88
N LEU A 100 -3.67 10.49 -9.31
CA LEU A 100 -4.24 10.14 -10.62
C LEU A 100 -3.26 10.47 -11.76
N ARG A 101 -2.65 11.66 -11.74
CA ARG A 101 -1.63 12.06 -12.71
C ARG A 101 -0.39 11.16 -12.63
N LEU A 102 0.06 10.79 -11.43
CA LEU A 102 1.17 9.86 -11.26
C LEU A 102 0.84 8.50 -11.91
N TYR A 103 -0.33 7.93 -11.63
CA TYR A 103 -0.72 6.62 -12.16
C TYR A 103 -0.83 6.62 -13.68
N ALA A 104 -1.45 7.65 -14.26
CA ALA A 104 -1.50 7.83 -15.71
C ALA A 104 -0.09 7.91 -16.33
N LEU A 105 0.81 8.70 -15.73
CA LEU A 105 2.21 8.81 -16.18
C LEU A 105 3.02 7.51 -16.00
N GLN A 106 2.58 6.59 -15.15
CA GLN A 106 3.20 5.27 -14.98
C GLN A 106 2.55 4.19 -15.86
N GLY A 107 1.58 4.58 -16.71
CA GLY A 107 0.93 3.69 -17.66
C GLY A 107 -0.22 2.88 -17.06
N HIS A 108 -0.77 3.31 -15.92
CA HIS A 108 -2.02 2.73 -15.44
C HIS A 108 -3.21 3.30 -16.22
N ALA A 109 -4.04 2.43 -16.76
CA ALA A 109 -5.30 2.76 -17.39
C ALA A 109 -6.42 2.82 -16.35
N GLN A 110 -7.40 3.70 -16.56
CA GLN A 110 -8.66 3.66 -15.82
C GLN A 110 -9.53 2.56 -16.41
N VAL A 111 -10.01 1.64 -15.57
CA VAL A 111 -10.79 0.46 -15.99
C VAL A 111 -12.15 0.35 -15.31
N GLY A 112 -12.45 1.24 -14.38
CA GLY A 112 -13.73 1.29 -13.70
C GLY A 112 -13.80 2.39 -12.66
N GLU A 113 -14.94 2.44 -12.00
CA GLU A 113 -15.23 3.36 -10.92
C GLU A 113 -15.97 2.61 -9.84
N ASP A 114 -15.75 3.00 -8.59
CA ASP A 114 -16.37 2.42 -7.41
C ASP A 114 -16.86 3.54 -6.50
N PHE A 115 -17.94 3.32 -5.76
CA PHE A 115 -18.52 4.34 -4.88
C PHE A 115 -18.52 3.84 -3.43
N HIS A 116 -17.75 4.52 -2.59
CA HIS A 116 -17.64 4.18 -1.18
C HIS A 116 -18.30 5.28 -0.36
N ALA A 117 -19.58 5.07 0.00
CA ALA A 117 -20.34 6.02 0.81
C ALA A 117 -19.64 6.35 2.13
N ASP A 118 -19.07 5.34 2.80
CA ASP A 118 -18.38 5.48 4.09
C ASP A 118 -16.97 6.09 3.98
N ALA A 119 -16.35 6.00 2.80
CA ALA A 119 -14.99 6.49 2.54
C ALA A 119 -14.97 7.79 1.72
N GLY A 120 -16.13 8.45 1.58
CA GLY A 120 -16.21 9.85 1.18
C GLY A 120 -16.32 10.13 -0.31
N GLY A 121 -16.66 9.17 -1.17
CA GLY A 121 -16.96 9.49 -2.57
C GLY A 121 -16.59 8.42 -3.59
N ARG A 122 -16.32 8.88 -4.81
CA ARG A 122 -16.00 8.03 -5.96
C ARG A 122 -14.50 7.73 -6.00
N TYR A 123 -14.20 6.47 -6.27
CA TYR A 123 -12.85 5.97 -6.47
C TYR A 123 -12.71 5.46 -7.89
N ILE A 124 -11.66 5.91 -8.56
CA ILE A 124 -11.30 5.46 -9.89
C ILE A 124 -10.44 4.21 -9.77
N VAL A 125 -10.86 3.13 -10.44
CA VAL A 125 -10.11 1.87 -10.51
C VAL A 125 -9.10 1.97 -11.63
N HIS A 126 -7.85 1.74 -11.28
CA HIS A 126 -6.73 1.75 -12.21
C HIS A 126 -6.07 0.38 -12.28
N ASP A 127 -5.65 -0.02 -13.48
CA ASP A 127 -4.82 -1.19 -13.66
C ASP A 127 -3.71 -0.98 -14.69
N LYS A 128 -2.72 -1.86 -14.66
CA LYS A 128 -1.62 -1.91 -15.61
C LYS A 128 -1.28 -3.36 -15.87
N ALA A 129 -1.36 -3.77 -17.14
CA ALA A 129 -0.80 -5.04 -17.58
C ALA A 129 0.74 -4.99 -17.50
N LEU A 130 1.33 -6.05 -16.97
CA LEU A 130 2.76 -6.20 -16.85
C LEU A 130 3.26 -7.14 -17.96
N PRO A 131 4.50 -6.95 -18.44
CA PRO A 131 5.10 -7.89 -19.38
C PRO A 131 5.19 -9.27 -18.76
N ALA A 132 5.01 -10.32 -19.58
CA ALA A 132 5.12 -11.70 -19.13
C ALA A 132 6.47 -11.93 -18.43
N SER A 133 6.41 -12.40 -17.18
CA SER A 133 7.59 -12.71 -16.39
C SER A 133 8.09 -14.11 -16.71
N ALA A 134 9.38 -14.25 -17.02
CA ALA A 134 10.03 -15.55 -17.19
C ALA A 134 10.26 -16.30 -15.85
N ILE A 135 9.94 -15.66 -14.71
CA ILE A 135 10.38 -16.09 -13.37
C ILE A 135 9.34 -16.96 -12.66
N ALA A 136 8.06 -16.95 -13.05
CA ALA A 136 6.99 -17.54 -12.23
C ALA A 136 6.24 -18.70 -12.90
N ALA A 137 6.19 -19.85 -12.19
CA ALA A 137 5.42 -21.03 -12.55
C ALA A 137 4.11 -21.21 -11.74
N ALA A 138 3.94 -20.45 -10.65
CA ALA A 138 2.76 -20.49 -9.77
C ALA A 138 2.67 -19.21 -8.92
N VAL A 139 1.45 -18.79 -8.55
CA VAL A 139 1.25 -17.61 -7.70
C VAL A 139 1.83 -17.84 -6.31
N ARG A 140 2.67 -16.90 -5.83
CA ARG A 140 3.33 -17.00 -4.52
C ARG A 140 3.14 -15.71 -3.74
N THR A 141 2.70 -15.82 -2.48
CA THR A 141 2.72 -14.69 -1.54
C THR A 141 3.57 -15.03 -0.33
N PRO A 142 4.16 -14.02 0.34
CA PRO A 142 4.85 -14.23 1.61
C PRO A 142 3.90 -14.86 2.63
N ALA A 143 4.38 -15.88 3.35
CA ALA A 143 3.65 -16.44 4.46
C ALA A 143 3.44 -15.40 5.57
N ALA A 144 2.32 -15.49 6.28
CA ALA A 144 2.06 -14.65 7.44
C ALA A 144 3.15 -14.84 8.51
N ASP A 145 3.44 -13.77 9.26
CA ASP A 145 4.34 -13.86 10.41
C ASP A 145 3.77 -14.85 11.46
N PRO A 146 4.63 -15.57 12.21
CA PRO A 146 4.17 -16.49 13.24
C PRO A 146 3.40 -15.76 14.35
N ARG A 147 2.39 -16.42 14.92
CA ARG A 147 1.43 -15.82 15.86
C ARG A 147 2.07 -15.04 17.02
N TRP A 148 3.17 -15.54 17.59
CA TRP A 148 3.86 -14.87 18.69
C TRP A 148 4.41 -13.49 18.27
N ARG A 149 4.89 -13.37 17.03
CA ARG A 149 5.42 -12.12 16.49
C ARG A 149 4.29 -11.12 16.23
N CYS A 150 3.15 -11.60 15.74
CA CYS A 150 1.95 -10.78 15.59
C CYS A 150 1.46 -10.23 16.94
N ILE A 151 1.45 -11.06 17.99
CA ILE A 151 1.10 -10.63 19.36
C ILE A 151 2.07 -9.55 19.86
N ALA A 152 3.37 -9.77 19.72
CA ALA A 152 4.38 -8.80 20.14
C ALA A 152 4.21 -7.45 19.43
N HIS A 153 4.04 -7.45 18.10
CA HIS A 153 3.77 -6.22 17.35
C HIS A 153 2.47 -5.54 17.78
N ARG A 154 1.41 -6.30 18.06
CA ARG A 154 0.13 -5.74 18.52
C ARG A 154 0.26 -5.05 19.88
N LEU A 155 1.09 -5.58 20.78
CA LEU A 155 1.39 -4.93 22.06
C LEU A 155 2.16 -3.62 21.88
N ILE A 156 3.17 -3.61 21.01
CA ILE A 156 3.95 -2.41 20.66
C ILE A 156 3.04 -1.35 20.04
N TYR A 157 2.20 -1.74 19.07
CA TYR A 157 1.26 -0.85 18.40
C TYR A 157 0.27 -0.22 19.39
N ARG A 158 -0.35 -1.03 20.27
CA ARG A 158 -1.25 -0.56 21.33
C ARG A 158 -0.57 0.34 22.36
N ALA A 159 0.72 0.15 22.62
CA ALA A 159 1.46 1.03 23.52
C ALA A 159 1.71 2.40 22.86
N TRP A 160 2.05 2.39 21.57
CA TRP A 160 2.25 3.60 20.78
C TRP A 160 0.94 4.41 20.65
N THR A 161 -0.19 3.79 20.30
CA THR A 161 -1.48 4.48 20.15
C THR A 161 -1.95 5.10 21.46
N ARG A 162 -1.81 4.38 22.59
CA ARG A 162 -2.11 4.91 23.93
C ARG A 162 -1.23 6.10 24.33
N ARG A 163 0.06 6.09 24.01
CA ARG A 163 0.96 7.22 24.27
C ARG A 163 0.57 8.45 23.46
N ARG A 164 0.16 8.25 22.21
CA ARG A 164 -0.30 9.32 21.32
C ARG A 164 -1.60 9.96 21.80
N ALA A 165 -2.61 9.17 22.18
CA ALA A 165 -3.87 9.69 22.71
C ALA A 165 -3.72 10.57 23.97
N ARG A 166 -2.61 10.42 24.70
CA ARG A 166 -2.26 11.24 25.87
C ARG A 166 -1.54 12.55 25.52
N THR A 167 -0.97 12.67 24.33
CA THR A 167 -0.20 13.87 23.90
C THR A 167 -1.04 14.84 23.07
N THR A 168 -2.23 14.43 22.62
CA THR A 168 -3.25 15.27 21.96
C THR A 168 -4.35 15.78 22.90
N ARG A 169 -4.21 15.58 24.22
CA ARG A 169 -5.01 16.23 25.27
C ARG A 169 -4.18 17.30 25.95
#